data_AF-E0XRJ8-F1
#
_entry.id   AF-E0XRJ8-F1
#
_cell.length_a   1.000
_cell.length_b   1.000
_cell.length_c   1.000
_cell.angle_alpha   90.00
_cell.angle_beta   90.00
_cell.angle_gamma   90.00
#
_symmetry.space_group_name_H-M   'P 1'
#
loop_
_entity.id
_entity.type
_entity.pdbx_description
1 polymer ?
#
loop_
_entity_poly.entity_id
_entity_poly.type
_entity_poly.pdbx_seq_one_letter_code
_entity_poly.pdbx_strand_id
1 'polypeptide(L)' 'TELLALNKADAIGPELAEDQARLLSEAAGGKKVWIMSAVSGEGVDAILHELANMADARRAEDRRAAKGEVEEPWTP' A
#
# COMPACT_ATOMS: atom_id res chain seq x y z
N THR A 1 -3.52 -1.25 -8.41
CA THR A 1 -3.45 -0.81 -7.00
C THR A 1 -2.21 0.02 -6.84
N GLU A 2 -2.27 1.10 -6.07
CA GLU A 2 -1.14 2.01 -5.84
C GLU A 2 -0.99 2.27 -4.34
N LEU A 3 0.21 2.66 -3.91
CA LEU A 3 0.54 2.95 -2.51
C LEU A 3 1.15 4.36 -2.42
N LEU A 4 0.72 5.13 -1.43
CA LEU A 4 1.20 6.49 -1.20
C LEU A 4 2.05 6.53 0.08
N ALA A 5 3.27 7.07 0.00
CA ALA A 5 4.18 7.16 1.12
C ALA A 5 4.78 8.57 1.25
N LEU A 6 4.82 9.08 2.49
CA LEU A 6 5.56 10.27 2.90
C LEU A 6 6.98 9.84 3.29
N ASN A 7 7.95 10.20 2.45
CA ASN A 7 9.36 9.86 2.67
C ASN A 7 10.11 10.99 3.40
N LYS A 8 11.21 10.63 4.06
CA LYS A 8 12.07 11.51 4.88
C LYS A 8 11.38 12.03 6.14
N ALA A 9 10.52 11.21 6.76
CA ALA A 9 9.85 11.55 8.00
C ALA A 9 10.80 11.87 9.16
N ASP A 10 12.01 11.28 9.14
CA ASP A 10 13.08 11.52 10.11
C ASP A 10 13.51 12.98 10.19
N ALA A 11 13.36 13.74 9.10
CA ALA A 11 13.79 15.14 9.05
C ALA A 11 12.82 16.10 9.75
N ILE A 12 11.55 15.70 9.94
CA ILE A 12 10.49 16.57 10.47
C ILE A 12 10.00 16.16 11.86
N GLY A 13 10.44 14.99 12.35
CA GLY A 13 10.02 14.43 13.64
C GLY A 13 8.65 13.74 13.56
N PRO A 14 8.33 12.90 14.56
CA PRO A 14 7.18 11.99 14.49
C PRO A 14 5.83 12.72 14.48
N GLU A 15 5.62 13.70 15.36
CA GLU A 15 4.34 14.43 15.44
C GLU A 15 4.02 15.16 14.14
N LEU A 16 5.01 15.87 13.58
CA LEU A 16 4.82 16.60 12.33
C LEU A 16 4.66 15.64 11.15
N ALA A 17 5.36 14.50 11.13
CA ALA A 17 5.19 13.48 10.10
C ALA A 17 3.77 12.90 10.10
N GLU A 18 3.19 12.65 11.26
CA GLU A 18 1.79 12.19 11.40
C GLU A 18 0.81 13.23 10.87
N ASP A 19 0.98 14.50 11.24
CA ASP A 19 0.14 15.58 10.76
C ASP A 19 0.25 15.77 9.24
N GLN A 20 1.46 15.73 8.68
CA GLN A 20 1.67 15.82 7.24
C GLN A 20 1.07 14.61 6.51
N ALA A 21 1.18 13.41 7.07
CA ALA A 21 0.57 12.21 6.51
C ALA A 21 -0.96 12.29 6.49
N ARG A 22 -1.57 12.85 7.55
CA ARG A 22 -3.02 13.10 7.61
C ARG A 22 -3.46 14.10 6.54
N LEU A 23 -2.78 15.25 6.44
CA LEU A 23 -3.08 16.26 5.42
C LEU A 23 -2.90 15.71 4.00
N LEU A 24 -1.86 14.90 3.77
CA LEU A 24 -1.64 14.24 2.50
C LEU A 24 -2.73 13.20 2.19
N SER A 25 -3.20 12.46 3.21
CA SER A 25 -4.32 11.52 3.07
C SER A 25 -5.59 12.25 2.65
N GLU A 26 -5.93 13.35 3.33
CA GLU A 26 -7.08 14.20 3.00
C GLU A 26 -6.99 14.72 1.55
N ALA A 27 -5.83 15.24 1.14
CA ALA A 27 -5.57 15.70 -0.22
C ALA A 27 -5.61 14.58 -1.27
N ALA A 28 -5.21 13.37 -0.91
CA ALA A 28 -5.21 12.19 -1.77
C ALA A 28 -6.58 11.47 -1.84
N GLY A 29 -7.64 12.08 -1.30
CA GLY A 29 -8.99 11.52 -1.30
C GLY A 29 -9.21 10.44 -0.23
N GLY A 30 -8.56 10.58 0.94
CA GLY A 30 -8.68 9.67 2.08
C GLY A 30 -7.86 8.38 1.94
N LYS A 31 -6.89 8.34 1.02
CA LYS A 31 -6.01 7.18 0.83
C LYS A 31 -5.05 7.05 2.00
N LYS A 32 -4.80 5.82 2.44
CA LYS A 32 -3.77 5.53 3.44
C LYS A 32 -2.41 6.05 2.96
N VAL A 33 -1.81 6.93 3.76
CA VAL A 33 -0.43 7.39 3.58
C VAL A 33 0.46 6.64 4.54
N TRP A 34 1.53 6.04 4.01
CA TRP A 34 2.56 5.39 4.82
C TRP A 34 3.64 6.40 5.18
N ILE A 35 4.11 6.37 6.41
CA ILE A 35 5.24 7.20 6.85
C ILE A 35 6.50 6.35 6.73
N MET A 36 7.54 6.89 6.09
CA MET A 36 8.81 6.19 5.96
C MET A 36 10.02 7.12 5.94
N SER A 37 11.18 6.53 6.19
CA SER A 37 12.48 7.12 5.88
C SER A 37 13.38 6.08 5.26
N ALA A 38 13.76 6.30 4.00
CA ALA A 38 14.78 5.49 3.34
C ALA A 38 16.19 5.68 3.95
N VAL A 39 16.40 6.72 4.75
CA VAL A 39 17.68 7.01 5.41
C VAL A 39 17.80 6.22 6.71
N SER A 40 16.79 6.28 7.57
CA SER A 40 16.81 5.54 8.84
C SER A 40 16.37 4.07 8.68
N GLY A 41 15.71 3.74 7.57
CA GLY A 41 15.08 2.43 7.35
C GLY A 41 13.67 2.33 7.93
N GLU A 42 13.17 3.38 8.58
CA GLU A 42 11.84 3.40 9.17
C GLU A 42 10.74 3.20 8.11
N GLY A 43 9.80 2.29 8.40
CA GLY A 43 8.64 2.03 7.54
C GLY A 43 8.94 1.29 6.23
N VAL A 44 10.21 1.03 5.91
CA VAL A 44 10.62 0.38 4.64
C VAL A 44 10.06 -1.03 4.53
N ASP A 45 10.28 -1.89 5.54
CA ASP A 45 9.85 -3.29 5.50
C ASP A 45 8.33 -3.41 5.39
N ALA A 46 7.58 -2.57 6.12
CA ALA A 46 6.12 -2.57 6.08
C ALA A 46 5.59 -2.23 4.67
N ILE A 47 6.20 -1.24 4.00
CA ILE A 47 5.84 -0.85 2.64
C ILE A 47 6.21 -1.94 1.63
N LEU A 48 7.40 -2.54 1.77
CA LEU A 48 7.84 -3.61 0.86
C LEU A 48 6.95 -4.86 0.96
N HIS A 49 6.56 -5.25 2.17
CA HIS A 49 5.62 -6.36 2.37
C HIS A 49 4.25 -6.05 1.75
N GLU A 50 3.74 -4.83 1.90
CA GLU A 50 2.47 -4.45 1.28
C GLU A 50 2.56 -4.47 -0.26
N LEU A 51 3.65 -3.96 -0.82
CA LEU A 51 3.90 -4.02 -2.27
C LEU A 51 4.00 -5.46 -2.77
N ALA A 52 4.64 -6.35 -2.01
CA ALA A 52 4.71 -7.77 -2.34
C ALA A 52 3.31 -8.40 -2.36
N ASN A 53 2.48 -8.12 -1.35
CA ASN A 53 1.10 -8.58 -1.29
C ASN A 53 0.28 -8.10 -2.49
N MET A 54 0.42 -6.83 -2.86
CA MET A 54 -0.24 -6.26 -4.04
C MET A 54 0.19 -6.94 -5.34
N ALA A 55 1.49 -7.23 -5.48
CA ALA A 55 2.03 -7.93 -6.65
C ALA A 55 1.51 -9.38 -6.72
N ASP A 56 1.47 -10.08 -5.59
CA ASP A 56 1.01 -11.46 -5.53
C ASP A 56 -0.50 -11.60 -5.75
N ALA A 57 -1.30 -10.66 -5.22
CA ALA A 57 -2.72 -10.57 -5.51
C ALA A 57 -2.96 -10.40 -7.02
N ARG A 58 -2.24 -9.47 -7.66
CA ARG A 58 -2.35 -9.26 -9.10
C ARG A 58 -1.95 -10.51 -9.91
N ARG A 59 -0.83 -11.15 -9.55
CA ARG A 59 -0.42 -12.41 -10.19
C ARG A 59 -1.45 -13.52 -10.01
N ALA A 60 -2.12 -13.58 -8.86
CA ALA A 60 -3.17 -14.57 -8.61
C ALA A 60 -4.39 -14.31 -9.49
N GLU A 61 -4.83 -13.06 -9.63
CA GLU A 61 -5.89 -12.65 -10.55
C GLU A 61 -5.55 -13.03 -12.00
N ASP A 62 -4.35 -12.68 -12.46
CA ASP A 62 -3.89 -13.00 -13.81
C ASP A 62 -3.88 -14.53 -14.06
N ARG A 63 -3.47 -15.34 -13.06
CA ARG A 63 -3.51 -16.81 -13.14
C ARG A 63 -4.93 -17.37 -13.20
N ARG A 64 -5.88 -16.83 -12.41
CA ARG A 64 -7.29 -17.25 -12.45
C ARG A 64 -7.93 -16.91 -13.79
N ALA A 65 -7.67 -15.70 -14.30
CA ALA A 65 -8.12 -15.26 -15.61
C ALA A 65 -7.55 -16.15 -16.73
N ALA A 66 -6.27 -16.50 -16.67
CA ALA A 66 -5.63 -17.40 -17.63
C ALA A 66 -6.18 -18.84 -17.60
N LYS A 67 -6.67 -19.31 -16.45
CA LYS A 67 -7.30 -20.64 -16.30
C LYS A 67 -8.77 -20.67 -16.72
N GLY A 68 -9.39 -19.52 -17.00
CA GLY A 68 -10.81 -19.45 -17.35
C GLY A 68 -11.75 -19.93 -16.25
N GLU A 69 -11.32 -19.82 -14.98
CA GLU A 69 -12.17 -20.15 -13.83
C GLU A 69 -13.30 -19.12 -13.74
N VAL A 70 -14.46 -19.46 -14.34
CA VAL A 70 -15.73 -18.78 -14.11
C VAL A 70 -16.31 -19.42 -12.86
N GLU A 71 -16.53 -18.64 -11.79
CA GLU A 71 -17.30 -19.11 -10.64
C GLU A 71 -18.73 -19.36 -11.11
N GLU A 72 -19.05 -20.60 -11.50
CA GLU A 72 -20.43 -20.99 -11.72
C GLU A 72 -21.15 -21.02 -10.36
N PRO A 73 -22.31 -20.34 -10.22
CA PRO A 73 -23.07 -20.36 -9.00
C PRO A 73 -23.45 -21.81 -8.68
N TRP A 74 -22.97 -22.31 -7.55
CA TRP A 74 -23.35 -23.61 -7.03
C TRP A 74 -24.88 -23.69 -6.96
N THR A 75 -25.48 -24.61 -7.71
CA THR A 75 -26.91 -24.87 -7.68
C THR A 75 -27.14 -26.18 -6.91
N PRO A 76 -27.95 -26.18 -5.84
CA PRO A 76 -28.13 -27.32 -4.94
C PRO A 76 -28.71 -28.56 -5.61
#